data_AF-A0A523W1N7-F1
#
_entry.id   AF-A0A523W1N7-F1
#
_cell.length_a   1.000
_cell.length_b   1.000
_cell.length_c   1.000
_cell.angle_alpha   90.00
_cell.angle_beta   90.00
_cell.angle_gamma   90.00
#
_symmetry.space_group_name_H-M   'P 1'
#
loop_
_entity.id
_entity.type
_entity.pdbx_description
1 polymer ?
#
loop_
_entity_poly.entity_id
_entity_poly.type
_entity_poly.pdbx_seq_one_letter_code
_entity_poly.pdbx_strand_id
1 'polypeptide(L)'
;APEKLESIGESVGFSKLKVDFDNVSDKELEIYCKRDTEIIFQFIKKLVDFLEINDLTKLKATAGSLSLNSFRHRFYNPEDFEIIVHNWKRTIKLERESYRGGITDVFKIGESQEELIKLDINSQYPWTMKNKDLPTKLVGWFHEFNHTNDKLLKIYKTSKEQGYGIIIKATIELSKENAYILNKFKYKSMFVYGQFKISLCTPEIEFVEQYGKIIIIHEISVYKTERIFEDFVDFFYNLRIKAKQENNLITNKFCKLILNTQYGKWGQREIDYVPLDENSEFLKWYQDIIKLKIEKIKKKNPDFTFDKQMAYLGTIEGEGEIYVVNNRLYLLKHTSKNAYDSFVAIASFITSYSRMLLIKYVLIAERENVYYCDTDSLVVNKIGYNNLLRNKYISETKIGSLKIEDEGIGSFYSPKFYDFNTERKCKGIKEDSLLLLEDDVKTIHQVENWQRWKTDLSKGYTNQQLITVSKKQSNKIYTKGKVDNKGNVIPFIIDDIISV
;
A
#
# COMPACT_ATOMS: atom_id res chain seq x y z
N ALA A 1 -1.76 10.24 5.38
CA ALA A 1 -1.32 10.32 3.98
C ALA A 1 -0.65 11.67 3.81
N PRO A 2 0.41 11.78 3.00
CA PRO A 2 0.92 13.10 2.61
C PRO A 2 -0.21 13.84 1.88
N GLU A 3 -0.39 15.11 2.21
CA GLU A 3 -1.46 15.94 1.68
C GLU A 3 -0.96 17.37 1.48
N LYS A 4 -1.58 18.09 0.53
CA LYS A 4 -1.26 19.50 0.29
C LYS A 4 -1.65 20.33 1.51
N LEU A 5 -0.79 21.26 1.90
CA LEU A 5 -1.04 22.17 3.02
C LEU A 5 -2.32 23.00 2.81
N GLU A 6 -2.64 23.35 1.58
CA GLU A 6 -3.89 24.02 1.19
C GLU A 6 -5.14 23.27 1.67
N SER A 7 -5.23 21.96 1.37
CA SER A 7 -6.36 21.12 1.82
C SER A 7 -6.39 20.93 3.35
N ILE A 8 -5.22 20.93 4.00
CA ILE A 8 -5.15 20.95 5.46
C ILE A 8 -5.75 22.28 5.98
N GLY A 9 -5.34 23.40 5.38
CA GLY A 9 -5.85 24.74 5.68
C GLY A 9 -7.36 24.84 5.59
N GLU A 10 -7.95 24.41 4.48
CA GLU A 10 -9.41 24.34 4.30
C GLU A 10 -10.08 23.54 5.43
N SER A 11 -9.50 22.39 5.79
CA SER A 11 -10.09 21.53 6.82
C SER A 11 -10.08 22.13 8.22
N VAL A 12 -9.14 23.04 8.52
CA VAL A 12 -9.04 23.72 9.80
C VAL A 12 -9.65 25.12 9.80
N GLY A 13 -10.14 25.60 8.65
CA GLY A 13 -10.71 26.94 8.47
C GLY A 13 -9.69 28.06 8.25
N PHE A 14 -8.46 27.72 7.84
CA PHE A 14 -7.37 28.67 7.56
C PHE A 14 -6.86 28.48 6.14
N SER A 15 -7.39 29.25 5.18
CA SER A 15 -6.94 29.16 3.80
C SER A 15 -5.45 29.51 3.66
N LYS A 16 -4.75 28.71 2.86
CA LYS A 16 -3.36 28.97 2.50
C LYS A 16 -3.30 30.20 1.58
N LEU A 17 -2.33 31.08 1.83
CA LEU A 17 -2.11 32.25 0.97
C LEU A 17 -1.45 31.83 -0.35
N LYS A 18 -1.69 32.60 -1.41
CA LYS A 18 -0.97 32.48 -2.69
C LYS A 18 0.13 33.53 -2.72
N VAL A 19 1.26 33.17 -3.32
CA VAL A 19 2.42 34.05 -3.45
C VAL A 19 3.06 33.82 -4.81
N ASP A 20 3.50 34.89 -5.45
CA ASP A 20 4.37 34.85 -6.61
C ASP A 20 5.82 34.89 -6.12
N PHE A 21 6.49 33.73 -6.12
CA PHE A 21 7.84 33.61 -5.59
C PHE A 21 8.88 34.41 -6.37
N ASP A 22 8.58 34.81 -7.61
CA ASP A 22 9.52 35.58 -8.44
C ASP A 22 9.51 37.08 -8.09
N ASN A 23 8.41 37.59 -7.50
CA ASN A 23 8.17 39.02 -7.32
C ASN A 23 7.76 39.42 -5.89
N VAL A 24 7.76 38.51 -4.91
CA VAL A 24 7.30 38.78 -3.54
C VAL A 24 8.33 39.54 -2.69
N SER A 25 7.86 40.48 -1.86
CA SER A 25 8.72 41.13 -0.85
C SER A 25 8.95 40.26 0.39
N ASP A 26 10.07 40.44 1.11
CA ASP A 26 10.37 39.71 2.35
C ASP A 26 9.23 39.80 3.39
N LYS A 27 8.58 40.96 3.48
CA LYS A 27 7.46 41.19 4.42
C LYS A 27 6.22 40.37 4.06
N GLU A 28 5.89 40.28 2.77
CA GLU A 28 4.78 39.44 2.31
C GLU A 28 5.11 37.96 2.46
N LEU A 29 6.37 37.59 2.21
CA LEU A 29 6.86 36.23 2.40
C LEU A 29 6.82 35.81 3.88
N GLU A 30 7.15 36.72 4.81
CA GLU A 30 7.00 36.48 6.26
C GLU A 30 5.54 36.16 6.63
N ILE A 31 4.59 36.96 6.12
CA ILE A 31 3.14 36.75 6.36
C ILE A 31 2.71 35.39 5.79
N TYR A 32 3.16 35.04 4.58
CA TYR A 32 2.91 33.76 3.95
C TYR A 32 3.43 32.59 4.78
N CYS A 33 4.70 32.64 5.20
CA CYS A 33 5.35 31.61 6.01
C CYS A 33 4.67 31.46 7.39
N LYS A 34 4.24 32.57 8.00
CA LYS A 34 3.48 32.56 9.24
C LYS A 34 2.15 31.85 9.05
N ARG A 35 1.39 32.13 7.97
CA ARG A 35 0.13 31.43 7.68
C ARG A 35 0.33 29.92 7.52
N ASP A 36 1.38 29.50 6.81
CA ASP A 36 1.69 28.08 6.64
C ASP A 36 1.94 27.37 7.97
N THR A 37 2.70 28.02 8.85
CA THR A 37 2.99 27.50 10.19
C THR A 37 1.73 27.48 11.07
N GLU A 38 0.89 28.50 10.98
CA GLU A 38 -0.38 28.60 11.70
C GLU A 38 -1.36 27.48 11.31
N ILE A 39 -1.45 27.16 10.01
CA ILE A 39 -2.27 26.04 9.52
C ILE A 39 -1.84 24.72 10.18
N ILE A 40 -0.54 24.44 10.22
CA ILE A 40 -0.01 23.23 10.84
C ILE A 40 -0.27 23.24 12.35
N PHE A 41 -0.06 24.36 13.02
CA PHE A 41 -0.34 24.49 14.46
C PHE A 41 -1.80 24.17 14.78
N GLN A 42 -2.74 24.77 14.03
CA GLN A 42 -4.18 24.52 14.22
C GLN A 42 -4.56 23.07 13.93
N PHE A 43 -3.96 22.47 12.90
CA PHE A 43 -4.17 21.05 12.58
C PHE A 43 -3.71 20.14 13.71
N ILE A 44 -2.50 20.34 14.24
CA ILE A 44 -1.96 19.53 15.34
C ILE A 44 -2.75 19.75 16.63
N LYS A 45 -3.12 21.00 16.94
CA LYS A 45 -3.98 21.31 18.09
C LYS A 45 -5.30 20.55 18.02
N LYS A 46 -6.02 20.66 16.88
CA LYS A 46 -7.28 19.93 16.67
C LYS A 46 -7.11 18.41 16.70
N LEU A 47 -5.95 17.90 16.28
CA LEU A 47 -5.64 16.47 16.40
C LEU A 47 -5.49 16.06 17.87
N VAL A 48 -4.80 16.85 18.69
CA VAL A 48 -4.69 16.59 20.13
C VAL A 48 -6.08 16.64 20.79
N ASP A 49 -6.87 17.68 20.52
CA ASP A 49 -8.25 17.79 21.02
C ASP A 49 -9.08 16.56 20.61
N PHE A 50 -8.99 16.14 19.35
CA PHE A 50 -9.67 14.96 18.83
C PHE A 50 -9.24 13.67 19.56
N LEU A 51 -7.95 13.51 19.85
CA LEU A 51 -7.45 12.34 20.56
C LEU A 51 -7.94 12.28 22.00
N GLU A 52 -7.98 13.43 22.69
CA GLU A 52 -8.43 13.54 24.08
C GLU A 52 -9.94 13.35 24.21
N ILE A 53 -10.75 14.07 23.41
CA ILE A 53 -12.22 13.97 23.43
C ILE A 53 -12.69 12.53 23.18
N ASN A 54 -11.95 11.78 22.37
CA ASN A 54 -12.28 10.41 22.00
C ASN A 54 -11.49 9.36 22.79
N ASP A 55 -10.79 9.72 23.88
CA ASP A 55 -10.03 8.78 24.72
C ASP A 55 -9.18 7.78 23.90
N LEU A 56 -8.33 8.30 23.01
CA LEU A 56 -7.59 7.50 22.04
C LEU A 56 -6.15 7.21 22.48
N THR A 57 -5.20 8.05 22.10
CA THR A 57 -3.78 7.90 22.45
C THR A 57 -3.20 9.28 22.62
N LYS A 58 -2.09 9.39 23.36
CA LYS A 58 -1.20 10.55 23.22
C LYS A 58 -0.71 10.71 21.78
N LEU A 59 -0.39 11.95 21.41
CA LEU A 59 0.16 12.29 20.10
C LEU A 59 1.36 11.38 19.73
N LYS A 60 1.39 10.92 18.48
CA LYS A 60 2.46 10.07 17.93
C LYS A 60 3.05 10.72 16.68
N ALA A 61 4.32 10.39 16.40
CA ALA A 61 5.05 10.93 15.24
C ALA A 61 4.47 10.53 13.87
N THR A 62 3.67 9.46 13.80
CA THR A 62 3.07 9.00 12.54
C THR A 62 1.61 8.60 12.71
N ALA A 63 0.82 8.76 11.65
CA ALA A 63 -0.56 8.31 11.59
C ALA A 63 -0.73 6.81 11.90
N GLY A 64 0.17 5.97 11.38
CA GLY A 64 0.12 4.54 11.68
C GLY A 64 0.40 4.24 13.14
N SER A 65 1.36 4.94 13.77
CA SER A 65 1.61 4.76 15.21
C SER A 65 0.43 5.26 16.03
N LEU A 66 -0.18 6.38 15.63
CA LEU A 66 -1.39 6.90 16.26
C LEU A 66 -2.51 5.85 16.18
N SER A 67 -2.79 5.31 15.00
CA SER A 67 -3.83 4.29 14.79
C SER A 67 -3.63 3.02 15.65
N LEU A 68 -2.43 2.44 15.63
CA LEU A 68 -2.13 1.23 16.42
C LEU A 68 -2.20 1.49 17.93
N ASN A 69 -1.76 2.65 18.39
CA ASN A 69 -1.83 2.98 19.82
C ASN A 69 -3.27 3.27 20.26
N SER A 70 -4.07 3.95 19.43
CA SER A 70 -5.52 4.10 19.67
C SER A 70 -6.20 2.74 19.78
N PHE A 71 -5.88 1.81 18.86
CA PHE A 71 -6.36 0.43 18.92
C PHE A 71 -6.01 -0.25 20.24
N ARG A 72 -4.73 -0.21 20.63
CA ARG A 72 -4.25 -0.84 21.86
C ARG A 72 -4.82 -0.24 23.15
N HIS A 73 -5.06 1.08 23.16
CA HIS A 73 -5.56 1.78 24.35
C HIS A 73 -7.06 1.55 24.56
N ARG A 74 -7.85 1.69 23.49
CA ARG A 74 -9.32 1.77 23.62
C ARG A 74 -10.07 0.52 23.12
N PHE A 75 -9.51 -0.21 22.17
CA PHE A 75 -10.24 -1.24 21.41
C PHE A 75 -9.67 -2.65 21.55
N TYR A 76 -8.62 -2.82 22.36
CA TYR A 76 -8.00 -4.11 22.59
C TYR A 76 -8.08 -4.46 24.08
N ASN A 77 -8.77 -5.57 24.36
CA ASN A 77 -8.85 -6.15 25.68
C ASN A 77 -8.41 -7.62 25.59
N PRO A 78 -7.27 -8.01 26.21
CA PRO A 78 -6.78 -9.38 26.22
C PRO A 78 -7.77 -10.41 26.79
N GLU A 79 -8.73 -9.98 27.61
CA GLU A 79 -9.76 -10.85 28.16
C GLU A 79 -10.80 -11.26 27.09
N ASP A 80 -11.07 -10.39 26.11
CA ASP A 80 -12.00 -10.65 25.02
C ASP A 80 -11.33 -11.48 23.91
N PHE A 81 -10.11 -11.08 23.52
CA PHE A 81 -9.28 -11.83 22.59
C PHE A 81 -7.79 -11.51 22.77
N GLU A 82 -6.94 -12.51 22.59
CA GLU A 82 -5.48 -12.36 22.70
C GLU A 82 -4.81 -12.38 21.33
N ILE A 83 -3.98 -11.38 21.04
CA ILE A 83 -3.11 -11.36 19.86
C ILE A 83 -1.69 -11.79 20.28
N ILE A 84 -1.29 -13.01 19.89
CA ILE A 84 0.04 -13.56 20.17
C ILE A 84 0.95 -13.38 18.96
N VAL A 85 1.83 -12.39 19.04
CA VAL A 85 2.89 -12.16 18.05
C VAL A 85 4.00 -13.20 18.25
N HIS A 86 4.41 -13.85 17.17
CA HIS A 86 5.41 -14.92 17.20
C HIS A 86 6.62 -14.57 16.32
N ASN A 87 7.78 -15.17 16.60
CA ASN A 87 9.03 -14.90 15.86
C ASN A 87 9.56 -16.14 15.09
N TRP A 88 8.62 -16.96 14.58
CA TRP A 88 8.96 -18.21 13.88
C TRP A 88 9.34 -17.90 12.43
N LYS A 89 10.65 -17.89 12.14
CA LYS A 89 11.21 -17.43 10.85
C LYS A 89 10.58 -18.10 9.63
N ARG A 90 10.32 -19.41 9.67
CA ARG A 90 9.75 -20.16 8.54
C ARG A 90 8.29 -19.76 8.29
N THR A 91 7.49 -19.65 9.35
CA THR A 91 6.11 -19.18 9.29
C THR A 91 6.02 -17.73 8.79
N ILE A 92 6.86 -16.83 9.32
CA ILE A 92 6.92 -15.44 8.88
C ILE A 92 7.28 -15.33 7.40
N LYS A 93 8.19 -16.18 6.90
CA LYS A 93 8.50 -16.25 5.46
C LYS A 93 7.24 -16.57 4.66
N LEU A 94 6.48 -17.58 5.07
CA LEU A 94 5.23 -17.95 4.41
C LEU A 94 4.18 -16.82 4.46
N GLU A 95 3.99 -16.18 5.61
CA GLU A 95 3.10 -15.01 5.77
C GLU A 95 3.50 -13.84 4.86
N ARG A 96 4.80 -13.60 4.72
CA ARG A 96 5.34 -12.54 3.86
C ARG A 96 5.19 -12.87 2.38
N GLU A 97 5.31 -14.15 2.02
CA GLU A 97 5.06 -14.63 0.65
C GLU A 97 3.58 -14.49 0.27
N SER A 98 2.64 -14.73 1.20
CA SER A 98 1.21 -14.53 0.96
C SER A 98 0.79 -13.05 1.00
N TYR A 99 1.53 -12.20 1.72
CA TYR A 99 1.21 -10.78 1.86
C TYR A 99 1.46 -10.00 0.55
N ARG A 100 0.36 -9.78 -0.18
CA ARG A 100 0.32 -9.02 -1.44
C ARG A 100 -0.53 -7.75 -1.28
N GLY A 101 -0.30 -6.78 -2.17
CA GLY A 101 -1.08 -5.53 -2.20
C GLY A 101 -2.47 -5.68 -2.82
N GLY A 102 -3.07 -4.55 -3.19
CA GLY A 102 -4.30 -4.51 -3.99
C GLY A 102 -4.07 -4.95 -5.44
N ILE A 103 -5.15 -5.31 -6.12
CA ILE A 103 -5.12 -5.62 -7.55
C ILE A 103 -5.16 -4.31 -8.32
N THR A 104 -4.29 -4.14 -9.31
CA THR A 104 -4.44 -3.07 -10.31
C THR A 104 -4.21 -3.68 -11.68
N ASP A 105 -5.23 -3.70 -12.51
CA ASP A 105 -5.09 -4.16 -13.88
C ASP A 105 -6.08 -3.57 -14.88
N VAL A 106 -5.71 -3.69 -16.15
CA VAL A 106 -6.56 -3.33 -17.29
C VAL A 106 -7.12 -4.62 -17.88
N PHE A 107 -8.43 -4.64 -18.15
CA PHE A 107 -9.13 -5.78 -18.75
C PHE A 107 -9.44 -5.54 -20.22
N LYS A 108 -9.57 -4.28 -20.64
CA LYS A 108 -9.72 -3.84 -22.04
C LYS A 108 -8.84 -2.61 -22.31
N ILE A 109 -8.01 -2.71 -23.34
CA ILE A 109 -7.07 -1.68 -23.78
C ILE A 109 -7.69 -0.85 -24.90
N GLY A 110 -7.41 0.44 -24.90
CA GLY A 110 -7.91 1.40 -25.88
C GLY A 110 -9.11 2.19 -25.38
N GLU A 111 -9.69 2.96 -26.28
CA GLU A 111 -10.84 3.83 -26.03
C GLU A 111 -12.15 3.03 -26.01
N SER A 112 -12.97 3.27 -24.99
CA SER A 112 -14.29 2.68 -24.89
C SER A 112 -15.22 3.23 -25.97
N GLN A 113 -15.92 2.33 -26.66
CA GLN A 113 -16.94 2.69 -27.66
C GLN A 113 -18.32 2.94 -27.02
N GLU A 114 -18.39 2.84 -25.70
CA GLU A 114 -19.59 3.02 -24.90
C GLU A 114 -19.25 3.81 -23.63
N GLU A 115 -20.29 4.38 -23.01
CA GLU A 115 -20.19 5.07 -21.74
C GLU A 115 -19.91 4.07 -20.61
N LEU A 116 -18.95 4.42 -19.76
CA LEU A 116 -18.48 3.64 -18.64
C LEU A 116 -18.85 4.30 -17.33
N ILE A 117 -18.98 3.49 -16.29
CA ILE A 117 -19.30 3.90 -14.93
C ILE A 117 -18.11 3.51 -14.06
N LYS A 118 -17.49 4.52 -13.45
CA LYS A 118 -16.39 4.35 -12.50
C LYS A 118 -16.96 4.22 -11.09
N LEU A 119 -16.70 3.06 -10.49
CA LEU A 119 -17.19 2.68 -9.17
C LEU A 119 -16.02 2.58 -8.19
N ASP A 120 -16.28 2.90 -6.91
CA ASP A 120 -15.30 2.75 -5.82
C ASP A 120 -15.95 2.10 -4.58
N ILE A 121 -15.23 1.19 -3.94
CA ILE A 121 -15.71 0.47 -2.77
C ILE A 121 -15.59 1.38 -1.54
N ASN A 122 -16.73 1.64 -0.90
CA ASN A 122 -16.79 2.41 0.33
C ASN A 122 -15.95 1.77 1.45
N SER A 123 -14.76 2.32 1.69
CA SER A 123 -13.87 1.93 2.78
C SER A 123 -13.54 0.43 2.76
N GLN A 124 -12.99 -0.08 1.65
CA GLN A 124 -12.69 -1.50 1.43
C GLN A 124 -11.90 -2.16 2.58
N TYR A 125 -10.75 -1.60 2.97
CA TYR A 125 -9.96 -2.20 4.07
C TYR A 125 -10.71 -2.18 5.41
N PRO A 126 -11.33 -1.05 5.84
CA PRO A 126 -12.22 -1.06 7.01
C PRO A 126 -13.37 -2.08 6.90
N TRP A 127 -13.99 -2.26 5.73
CA TRP A 127 -15.01 -3.29 5.54
C TRP A 127 -14.46 -4.68 5.86
N THR A 128 -13.28 -5.02 5.34
CA THR A 128 -12.62 -6.29 5.63
C THR A 128 -12.31 -6.43 7.11
N MET A 129 -11.72 -5.39 7.72
CA MET A 129 -11.35 -5.38 9.13
C MET A 129 -12.57 -5.59 10.05
N LYS A 130 -13.72 -5.01 9.70
CA LYS A 130 -14.97 -5.20 10.43
C LYS A 130 -15.59 -6.58 10.21
N ASN A 131 -15.62 -7.04 8.96
CA ASN A 131 -16.51 -8.13 8.55
C ASN A 131 -15.82 -9.49 8.42
N LYS A 132 -14.53 -9.61 8.72
CA LYS A 132 -13.76 -10.84 8.53
C LYS A 132 -12.98 -11.21 9.78
N ASP A 133 -12.84 -12.52 9.99
CA ASP A 133 -12.06 -13.07 11.09
C ASP A 133 -10.58 -13.05 10.69
N LEU A 134 -9.73 -12.60 11.61
CA LEU A 134 -8.33 -12.33 11.34
C LEU A 134 -7.43 -13.14 12.27
N PRO A 135 -6.25 -13.59 11.79
CA PRO A 135 -5.31 -14.37 12.60
C PRO A 135 -4.92 -13.66 13.90
N THR A 136 -5.09 -14.32 15.04
CA THR A 136 -4.70 -13.80 16.35
C THR A 136 -3.59 -14.61 17.01
N LYS A 137 -3.48 -15.90 16.67
CA LYS A 137 -2.46 -16.78 17.23
C LYS A 137 -2.06 -17.86 16.23
N LEU A 138 -0.76 -18.06 16.02
CA LEU A 138 -0.24 -19.22 15.31
C LEU A 138 -0.48 -20.49 16.15
N VAL A 139 -1.22 -21.44 15.59
CA VAL A 139 -1.46 -22.76 16.20
C VAL A 139 -0.34 -23.72 15.82
N GLY A 140 0.08 -23.71 14.56
CA GLY A 140 1.14 -24.57 14.07
C GLY A 140 1.57 -24.26 12.65
N TRP A 141 2.79 -24.68 12.32
CA TRP A 141 3.32 -24.66 10.97
C TRP A 141 3.86 -26.04 10.62
N PHE A 142 3.47 -26.52 9.44
CA PHE A 142 3.82 -27.84 8.93
C PHE A 142 4.31 -27.71 7.49
N HIS A 143 5.20 -28.61 7.09
CA HIS A 143 5.74 -28.68 5.73
C HIS A 143 5.81 -30.14 5.30
N GLU A 144 6.01 -30.35 4.01
CA GLU A 144 6.10 -31.69 3.46
C GLU A 144 7.27 -32.46 4.09
N PHE A 145 7.00 -33.64 4.62
CA PHE A 145 7.99 -34.59 5.12
C PHE A 145 7.93 -35.85 4.24
N ASN A 146 9.05 -36.27 3.66
CA ASN A 146 9.19 -37.53 2.93
C ASN A 146 8.13 -37.75 1.82
N HIS A 147 7.83 -36.72 1.03
CA HIS A 147 7.03 -36.81 -0.22
C HIS A 147 5.59 -37.36 -0.10
N THR A 148 4.98 -37.35 1.10
CA THR A 148 3.57 -37.74 1.27
C THR A 148 2.70 -36.54 1.62
N ASN A 149 1.85 -36.12 0.68
CA ASN A 149 0.96 -34.96 0.84
C ASN A 149 -0.23 -35.23 1.79
N ASP A 150 -0.57 -36.50 2.02
CA ASP A 150 -1.76 -36.92 2.77
C ASP A 150 -1.86 -36.32 4.16
N LYS A 151 -0.73 -36.20 4.87
CA LYS A 151 -0.71 -35.59 6.21
C LYS A 151 -1.05 -34.09 6.15
N LEU A 152 -0.49 -33.36 5.20
CA LEU A 152 -0.78 -31.94 5.03
C LEU A 152 -2.21 -31.71 4.56
N LEU A 153 -2.72 -32.55 3.66
CA LEU A 153 -4.11 -32.53 3.23
C LEU A 153 -5.06 -32.82 4.40
N LYS A 154 -4.72 -33.76 5.28
CA LYS A 154 -5.50 -34.02 6.50
C LYS A 154 -5.51 -32.81 7.43
N ILE A 155 -4.34 -32.22 7.72
CA ILE A 155 -4.24 -31.00 8.54
C ILE A 155 -5.06 -29.88 7.91
N TYR A 156 -4.93 -29.67 6.61
CA TYR A 156 -5.68 -28.67 5.85
C TYR A 156 -7.19 -28.84 6.00
N LYS A 157 -7.72 -30.04 5.70
CA LYS A 157 -9.15 -30.34 5.80
C LYS A 157 -9.67 -30.16 7.23
N THR A 158 -9.00 -30.77 8.21
CA THR A 158 -9.40 -30.68 9.63
C THR A 158 -9.34 -29.24 10.14
N SER A 159 -8.30 -28.48 9.80
CA SER A 159 -8.19 -27.08 10.24
C SER A 159 -9.30 -26.22 9.63
N LYS A 160 -9.64 -26.45 8.37
CA LYS A 160 -10.72 -25.73 7.68
C LYS A 160 -12.09 -26.08 8.25
N GLU A 161 -12.37 -27.37 8.47
CA GLU A 161 -13.61 -27.86 9.11
C GLU A 161 -13.81 -27.25 10.51
N GLN A 162 -12.71 -27.02 11.24
CA GLN A 162 -12.72 -26.38 12.55
C GLN A 162 -12.73 -24.84 12.51
N GLY A 163 -12.78 -24.24 11.32
CA GLY A 163 -12.87 -22.78 11.15
C GLY A 163 -11.57 -22.02 11.40
N TYR A 164 -10.40 -22.68 11.36
CA TYR A 164 -9.13 -21.98 11.50
C TYR A 164 -8.77 -21.16 10.26
N GLY A 165 -8.05 -20.06 10.46
CA GLY A 165 -7.37 -19.34 9.40
C GLY A 165 -6.16 -20.15 8.90
N ILE A 166 -5.97 -20.19 7.58
CA ILE A 166 -4.91 -20.97 6.94
C ILE A 166 -4.11 -20.08 5.98
N ILE A 167 -2.78 -20.24 6.00
CA ILE A 167 -1.91 -19.82 4.90
C ILE A 167 -1.23 -21.07 4.36
N ILE A 168 -1.35 -21.34 3.06
CA ILE A 168 -0.65 -22.45 2.41
C ILE A 168 0.34 -21.93 1.38
N LYS A 169 1.41 -22.68 1.16
CA LYS A 169 2.16 -22.68 -0.10
C LYS A 169 1.75 -23.90 -0.88
N ALA A 170 1.17 -23.74 -2.05
CA ALA A 170 0.61 -24.84 -2.82
C ALA A 170 0.96 -24.74 -4.30
N THR A 171 0.98 -25.88 -4.97
CA THR A 171 0.82 -25.95 -6.43
C THR A 171 -0.66 -25.98 -6.73
N ILE A 172 -1.13 -25.01 -7.50
CA ILE A 172 -2.53 -24.89 -7.92
C ILE A 172 -2.64 -24.95 -9.44
N GLU A 173 -3.83 -25.24 -9.93
CA GLU A 173 -4.22 -25.14 -11.34
C GLU A 173 -5.41 -24.20 -11.48
N LEU A 174 -5.32 -23.24 -12.39
CA LEU A 174 -6.41 -22.34 -12.78
C LEU A 174 -6.64 -22.44 -14.28
N SER A 175 -7.92 -22.42 -14.70
CA SER A 175 -8.26 -22.24 -16.11
C SER A 175 -8.05 -20.78 -16.55
N LYS A 176 -8.08 -20.54 -17.86
CA LYS A 176 -7.92 -19.20 -18.44
C LYS A 176 -9.02 -18.24 -17.97
N GLU A 177 -10.25 -18.74 -17.84
CA GLU A 177 -11.44 -17.97 -17.46
C GLU A 177 -11.41 -17.55 -15.99
N ASN A 178 -10.73 -18.34 -15.15
CA ASN A 178 -10.68 -18.19 -13.69
C ASN A 178 -9.33 -17.63 -13.18
N ALA A 179 -8.54 -17.03 -14.05
CA ALA A 179 -7.23 -16.44 -13.74
C ALA A 179 -7.35 -15.12 -12.96
N TYR A 180 -7.77 -15.19 -11.69
CA TYR A 180 -7.98 -14.03 -10.81
C TYR A 180 -7.08 -14.00 -9.57
N ILE A 181 -6.18 -14.99 -9.44
CA ILE A 181 -5.19 -15.00 -8.36
C ILE A 181 -3.97 -14.20 -8.80
N LEU A 182 -3.74 -13.06 -8.13
CA LEU A 182 -2.62 -12.17 -8.43
C LEU A 182 -1.29 -12.82 -8.02
N ASN A 183 -0.40 -13.08 -8.97
CA ASN A 183 0.93 -13.64 -8.70
C ASN A 183 2.04 -12.67 -9.13
N LYS A 184 3.24 -12.82 -8.55
CA LYS A 184 4.41 -11.97 -8.84
C LYS A 184 5.42 -12.73 -9.69
N PHE A 185 5.58 -12.31 -10.94
CA PHE A 185 6.59 -12.82 -11.88
C PHE A 185 7.51 -11.69 -12.35
N LYS A 186 8.83 -11.93 -12.38
CA LYS A 186 9.84 -10.97 -12.88
C LYS A 186 9.57 -9.52 -12.46
N TYR A 187 9.33 -9.31 -11.16
CA TYR A 187 9.04 -8.02 -10.52
C TYR A 187 7.66 -7.38 -10.80
N LYS A 188 6.77 -8.02 -11.57
CA LYS A 188 5.41 -7.54 -11.87
C LYS A 188 4.36 -8.43 -11.22
N SER A 189 3.27 -7.82 -10.75
CA SER A 189 2.09 -8.55 -10.28
C SER A 189 1.08 -8.67 -11.43
N MET A 190 0.70 -9.88 -11.79
CA MET A 190 -0.17 -10.18 -12.93
C MET A 190 -1.04 -11.41 -12.67
N PHE A 191 -2.09 -11.55 -13.47
CA PHE A 191 -2.91 -12.74 -13.53
C PHE A 191 -2.31 -13.77 -14.49
N VAL A 192 -2.34 -15.04 -14.11
CA VAL A 192 -1.85 -16.16 -14.91
C VAL A 192 -2.77 -17.37 -14.76
N TYR A 193 -2.75 -18.26 -15.77
CA TYR A 193 -3.44 -19.54 -15.72
C TYR A 193 -2.48 -20.71 -16.00
N GLY A 194 -2.96 -21.94 -15.78
CA GLY A 194 -2.16 -23.16 -15.79
C GLY A 194 -1.73 -23.57 -14.38
N GLN A 195 -0.72 -24.44 -14.30
CA GLN A 195 -0.23 -25.00 -13.05
C GLN A 195 0.98 -24.24 -12.50
N PHE A 196 0.87 -23.65 -11.30
CA PHE A 196 1.96 -22.90 -10.70
C PHE A 196 1.98 -22.95 -9.17
N LYS A 197 3.15 -22.65 -8.59
CA LYS A 197 3.35 -22.58 -7.15
C LYS A 197 3.05 -21.18 -6.62
N ILE A 198 2.29 -21.07 -5.53
CA ILE A 198 1.93 -19.79 -4.92
C ILE A 198 1.57 -19.94 -3.44
N SER A 199 1.70 -18.86 -2.67
CA SER A 199 1.28 -18.78 -1.27
C SER A 199 -0.08 -18.05 -1.16
N LEU A 200 -1.07 -18.66 -0.52
CA LEU A 200 -2.46 -18.21 -0.46
C LEU A 200 -2.96 -18.15 0.99
N CYS A 201 -3.80 -17.16 1.30
CA CYS A 201 -4.59 -17.13 2.54
C CYS A 201 -5.96 -17.77 2.31
N THR A 202 -6.67 -18.18 3.38
CA THR A 202 -8.03 -18.76 3.35
C THR A 202 -8.95 -18.21 2.25
N PRO A 203 -9.20 -16.90 2.09
CA PRO A 203 -10.11 -16.42 1.05
C PRO A 203 -9.66 -16.70 -0.39
N GLU A 204 -8.36 -16.71 -0.67
CA GLU A 204 -7.84 -17.11 -1.98
C GLU A 204 -7.84 -18.63 -2.16
N ILE A 205 -7.67 -19.39 -1.07
CA ILE A 205 -7.81 -20.85 -1.07
C ILE A 205 -9.25 -21.23 -1.45
N GLU A 206 -10.24 -20.61 -0.81
CA GLU A 206 -11.67 -20.81 -1.11
C GLU A 206 -11.99 -20.53 -2.58
N PHE A 207 -11.42 -19.45 -3.13
CA PHE A 207 -11.54 -19.14 -4.55
C PHE A 207 -10.98 -20.27 -5.44
N VAL A 208 -9.77 -20.75 -5.13
CA VAL A 208 -9.13 -21.82 -5.92
C VAL A 208 -9.90 -23.13 -5.80
N GLU A 209 -10.49 -23.45 -4.67
CA GLU A 209 -11.32 -24.67 -4.54
C GLU A 209 -12.61 -24.59 -5.36
N GLN A 210 -13.19 -23.39 -5.49
CA GLN A 210 -14.41 -23.19 -6.25
C GLN A 210 -14.15 -23.15 -7.77
N TYR A 211 -13.04 -22.54 -8.19
CA TYR A 211 -12.80 -22.19 -9.60
C TYR A 211 -11.54 -22.81 -10.21
N GLY A 212 -10.81 -23.62 -9.45
CA GLY A 212 -9.57 -24.26 -9.86
C GLY A 212 -9.32 -25.56 -9.10
N LYS A 213 -8.04 -25.91 -8.88
CA LYS A 213 -7.64 -27.08 -8.11
C LYS A 213 -6.40 -26.79 -7.26
N ILE A 214 -6.40 -27.30 -6.04
CA ILE A 214 -5.19 -27.42 -5.21
C ILE A 214 -4.60 -28.80 -5.48
N ILE A 215 -3.43 -28.85 -6.12
CA ILE A 215 -2.80 -30.11 -6.53
C ILE A 215 -1.94 -30.67 -5.39
N ILE A 216 -1.07 -29.84 -4.81
CA ILE A 216 -0.11 -30.23 -3.77
C ILE A 216 0.02 -29.08 -2.78
N ILE A 217 -0.05 -29.37 -1.47
CA ILE A 217 0.31 -28.42 -0.40
C ILE A 217 1.78 -28.68 0.00
N HIS A 218 2.63 -27.67 -0.10
CA HIS A 218 4.07 -27.75 0.27
C HIS A 218 4.31 -27.33 1.72
N GLU A 219 3.61 -26.29 2.16
CA GLU A 219 3.70 -25.72 3.50
C GLU A 219 2.32 -25.23 3.95
N ILE A 220 2.02 -25.30 5.24
CA ILE A 220 0.77 -24.82 5.83
C ILE A 220 1.04 -24.20 7.21
N SER A 221 0.52 -22.99 7.41
CA SER A 221 0.37 -22.36 8.72
C SER A 221 -1.11 -22.31 9.10
N VAL A 222 -1.42 -22.65 10.34
CA VAL A 222 -2.78 -22.66 10.90
C VAL A 222 -2.88 -21.64 12.03
N TYR A 223 -3.94 -20.85 12.05
CA TYR A 223 -4.13 -19.73 12.97
C TYR A 223 -5.51 -19.75 13.61
N LYS A 224 -5.57 -19.50 14.91
CA LYS A 224 -6.81 -19.05 15.55
C LYS A 224 -7.19 -17.69 14.95
N THR A 225 -8.47 -17.47 14.69
CA THR A 225 -8.98 -16.23 14.10
C THR A 225 -10.06 -15.62 14.97
N GLU A 226 -10.14 -14.29 15.01
CA GLU A 226 -11.14 -13.53 15.79
C GLU A 226 -11.55 -12.23 15.09
N ARG A 227 -12.63 -11.61 15.56
CA ARG A 227 -13.14 -10.29 15.13
C ARG A 227 -12.44 -9.13 15.83
N ILE A 228 -11.17 -8.93 15.51
CA ILE A 228 -10.31 -8.02 16.29
C ILE A 228 -10.45 -6.50 16.00
N PHE A 229 -11.16 -6.09 14.94
CA PHE A 229 -11.27 -4.67 14.56
C PHE A 229 -12.70 -4.15 14.43
N GLU A 230 -13.70 -4.93 14.84
CA GLU A 230 -15.12 -4.57 14.68
C GLU A 230 -15.44 -3.24 15.38
N ASP A 231 -15.20 -3.15 16.69
CA ASP A 231 -15.45 -1.93 17.46
C ASP A 231 -14.61 -0.74 17.01
N PHE A 232 -13.35 -1.00 16.65
CA PHE A 232 -12.44 0.02 16.11
C PHE A 232 -13.01 0.63 14.83
N VAL A 233 -13.43 -0.21 13.88
CA VAL A 233 -13.98 0.27 12.61
C VAL A 233 -15.31 0.98 12.84
N ASP A 234 -16.19 0.42 13.66
CA ASP A 234 -17.52 1.00 13.90
C ASP A 234 -17.44 2.36 14.55
N PHE A 235 -16.56 2.52 15.53
CA PHE A 235 -16.33 3.82 16.16
C PHE A 235 -15.91 4.88 15.13
N PHE A 236 -14.82 4.65 14.39
CA PHE A 236 -14.29 5.66 13.47
C PHE A 236 -15.18 5.85 12.23
N TYR A 237 -15.85 4.80 11.76
CA TYR A 237 -16.72 4.89 10.59
C TYR A 237 -18.00 5.68 10.89
N ASN A 238 -18.64 5.42 12.04
CA ASN A 238 -19.82 6.17 12.47
C ASN A 238 -19.47 7.64 12.76
N LEU A 239 -18.34 7.89 13.44
CA LEU A 239 -17.87 9.26 13.67
C LEU A 239 -17.58 9.99 12.36
N ARG A 240 -17.05 9.28 11.35
CA ARG A 240 -16.82 9.82 10.02
C ARG A 240 -18.12 10.14 9.28
N ILE A 241 -19.15 9.30 9.39
CA ILE A 241 -20.48 9.59 8.81
C ILE A 241 -21.06 10.86 9.42
N LYS A 242 -21.06 10.96 10.75
CA LYS A 242 -21.53 12.15 11.47
C LYS A 242 -20.75 13.40 11.04
N ALA A 243 -19.43 13.30 10.97
CA ALA A 243 -18.58 14.41 10.53
C ALA A 243 -18.90 14.87 9.10
N LYS A 244 -19.26 13.96 8.18
CA LYS A 244 -19.71 14.35 6.82
C LYS A 244 -21.05 15.08 6.85
N GLN A 245 -22.01 14.61 7.66
CA GLN A 245 -23.33 15.24 7.81
C GLN A 245 -23.21 16.65 8.38
N GLU A 246 -22.28 16.86 9.31
CA GLU A 246 -22.01 18.16 9.95
C GLU A 246 -21.01 19.03 9.16
N ASN A 247 -20.56 18.59 7.99
CA ASN A 247 -19.49 19.22 7.20
C ASN A 247 -18.19 19.49 8.00
N ASN A 248 -17.91 18.65 9.00
CA ASN A 248 -16.71 18.70 9.84
C ASN A 248 -15.54 18.01 9.11
N LEU A 249 -14.90 18.77 8.23
CA LEU A 249 -13.82 18.29 7.35
C LEU A 249 -12.64 17.69 8.14
N ILE A 250 -12.24 18.32 9.25
CA ILE A 250 -11.09 17.89 10.04
C ILE A 250 -11.32 16.52 10.71
N THR A 251 -12.51 16.32 11.30
CA THR A 251 -12.86 15.05 11.96
C THR A 251 -12.98 13.91 10.95
N ASN A 252 -13.63 14.17 9.80
CA ASN A 252 -13.71 13.21 8.70
C ASN A 252 -12.30 12.82 8.20
N LYS A 253 -11.37 13.79 8.12
CA LYS A 253 -9.98 13.57 7.72
C LYS A 253 -9.22 12.72 8.72
N PHE A 254 -9.31 13.00 10.02
CA PHE A 254 -8.68 12.20 11.07
C PHE A 254 -9.20 10.77 11.09
N CYS A 255 -10.52 10.57 11.03
CA CYS A 255 -11.12 9.24 11.00
C CYS A 255 -10.65 8.45 9.77
N LYS A 256 -10.67 9.05 8.57
CA LYS A 256 -10.19 8.42 7.34
C LYS A 256 -8.70 8.03 7.45
N LEU A 257 -7.89 8.90 8.03
CA LEU A 257 -6.45 8.66 8.21
C LEU A 257 -6.17 7.49 9.14
N ILE A 258 -6.82 7.46 10.30
CA ILE A 258 -6.66 6.41 11.31
C ILE A 258 -7.10 5.06 10.76
N LEU A 259 -8.31 4.99 10.19
CA LEU A 259 -8.87 3.78 9.59
C LEU A 259 -7.96 3.17 8.53
N ASN A 260 -7.50 3.98 7.57
CA ASN A 260 -6.75 3.47 6.42
C ASN A 260 -5.31 3.07 6.76
N THR A 261 -4.74 3.57 7.86
CA THR A 261 -3.34 3.28 8.23
C THR A 261 -3.19 2.10 9.16
N GLN A 262 -4.28 1.63 9.77
CA GLN A 262 -4.25 0.59 10.80
C GLN A 262 -3.67 -0.73 10.30
N TYR A 263 -4.17 -1.26 9.18
CA TYR A 263 -3.73 -2.58 8.68
C TYR A 263 -2.23 -2.62 8.33
N GLY A 264 -1.67 -1.51 7.85
CA GLY A 264 -0.29 -1.43 7.38
C GLY A 264 0.74 -1.64 8.49
N LYS A 265 0.37 -1.36 9.75
CA LYS A 265 1.23 -1.58 10.91
C LYS A 265 1.54 -3.05 11.17
N TRP A 266 0.57 -3.93 10.94
CA TRP A 266 0.72 -5.38 11.07
C TRP A 266 1.62 -5.99 10.00
N GLY A 267 1.89 -5.25 8.91
CA GLY A 267 2.84 -5.62 7.88
C GLY A 267 4.20 -4.93 8.01
N GLN A 268 4.48 -4.19 9.09
CA GLN A 268 5.71 -3.39 9.19
C GLN A 268 6.95 -4.29 9.33
N ARG A 269 8.05 -3.90 8.67
CA ARG A 269 9.38 -4.52 8.83
C ARG A 269 10.20 -3.78 9.87
N GLU A 270 11.09 -4.51 10.55
CA GLU A 270 12.05 -3.93 11.47
C GLU A 270 13.12 -3.16 10.70
N ILE A 271 13.43 -1.98 11.20
CA ILE A 271 14.54 -1.14 10.75
C ILE A 271 15.51 -1.06 11.92
N ASP A 272 16.75 -1.47 11.68
CA ASP A 272 17.78 -1.54 12.72
C ASP A 272 18.82 -0.44 12.50
N TYR A 273 19.15 0.30 13.56
CA TYR A 273 20.16 1.36 13.55
C TYR A 273 21.37 0.85 14.33
N VAL A 274 22.38 0.38 13.61
CA VAL A 274 23.58 -0.20 14.20
C VAL A 274 24.68 0.85 14.29
N PRO A 275 25.13 1.27 15.49
CA PRO A 275 26.33 2.10 15.62
C PRO A 275 27.54 1.37 15.03
N LEU A 276 28.34 2.06 14.22
CA LEU A 276 29.58 1.54 13.67
C LEU A 276 30.75 2.12 14.47
N ASP A 277 31.33 1.31 15.35
CA ASP A 277 32.55 1.60 16.09
C ASP A 277 33.76 0.85 15.48
N GLU A 278 34.94 1.03 16.09
CA GLU A 278 36.19 0.39 15.66
C GLU A 278 36.15 -1.16 15.69
N ASN A 279 35.23 -1.74 16.45
CA ASN A 279 35.05 -3.20 16.53
C ASN A 279 34.11 -3.73 15.44
N SER A 280 33.39 -2.85 14.74
CA SER A 280 32.46 -3.22 13.68
C SER A 280 33.17 -3.92 12.53
N GLU A 281 32.83 -5.19 12.29
CA GLU A 281 33.32 -5.95 11.13
C GLU A 281 32.95 -5.24 9.82
N PHE A 282 31.74 -4.67 9.74
CA PHE A 282 31.32 -3.85 8.60
C PHE A 282 32.28 -2.68 8.37
N LEU A 283 32.67 -1.95 9.41
CA LEU A 283 33.60 -0.83 9.26
C LEU A 283 34.97 -1.29 8.75
N LYS A 284 35.47 -2.46 9.19
CA LYS A 284 36.74 -3.02 8.70
C LYS A 284 36.72 -3.28 7.19
N TRP A 285 35.62 -3.81 6.66
CA TRP A 285 35.48 -4.10 5.23
C TRP A 285 35.21 -2.85 4.38
N TYR A 286 34.51 -1.85 4.92
CA TYR A 286 34.01 -0.71 4.14
C TYR A 286 34.67 0.64 4.49
N GLN A 287 35.72 0.66 5.32
CA GLN A 287 36.37 1.89 5.79
C GLN A 287 36.82 2.83 4.67
N ASP A 288 37.41 2.30 3.59
CA ASP A 288 37.95 3.13 2.52
C ASP A 288 36.83 3.76 1.69
N ILE A 289 35.76 3.01 1.44
CA ILE A 289 34.54 3.53 0.79
C ILE A 289 33.91 4.64 1.66
N ILE A 290 33.85 4.45 2.97
CA ILE A 290 33.32 5.43 3.92
C ILE A 290 34.19 6.70 3.92
N LYS A 291 35.53 6.57 3.98
CA LYS A 291 36.46 7.71 3.89
C LYS A 291 36.26 8.51 2.61
N LEU A 292 36.21 7.85 1.45
CA LEU A 292 35.97 8.50 0.16
C LEU A 292 34.63 9.26 0.13
N LYS A 293 33.58 8.70 0.73
CA LYS A 293 32.26 9.35 0.82
C LYS A 293 32.29 10.59 1.73
N ILE A 294 33.01 10.53 2.85
CA ILE A 294 33.22 11.68 3.75
C ILE A 294 34.01 12.79 3.04
N GLU A 295 35.11 12.44 2.36
CA GLU A 295 35.91 13.39 1.57
C GLU A 295 35.09 14.05 0.47
N LYS A 296 34.22 13.30 -0.21
CA LYS A 296 33.31 13.84 -1.23
C LYS A 296 32.34 14.88 -0.66
N ILE A 297 31.85 14.69 0.56
CA ILE A 297 30.99 15.68 1.25
C ILE A 297 31.81 16.93 1.55
N LYS A 298 32.98 16.79 2.17
CA LYS A 298 33.87 17.93 2.47
C LYS A 298 34.29 18.68 1.21
N LYS A 299 34.52 17.98 0.09
CA LYS A 299 34.84 18.62 -1.19
C LYS A 299 33.68 19.46 -1.74
N LYS A 300 32.43 19.04 -1.49
CA LYS A 300 31.23 19.77 -1.95
C LYS A 300 30.83 20.90 -1.01
N ASN A 301 31.07 20.73 0.27
CA ASN A 301 30.83 21.72 1.30
C ASN A 301 32.01 21.73 2.30
N PRO A 302 33.06 22.52 2.02
CA PRO A 302 34.28 22.57 2.85
C PRO A 302 34.02 22.97 4.31
N ASP A 303 32.99 23.78 4.54
CA ASP A 303 32.60 24.27 5.87
C ASP A 303 31.72 23.26 6.64
N PHE A 304 31.37 22.13 6.02
CA PHE A 304 30.54 21.11 6.65
C PHE A 304 31.30 20.39 7.78
N THR A 305 30.77 20.51 8.99
CA THR A 305 31.26 19.78 10.17
C THR A 305 30.28 18.67 10.51
N PHE A 306 30.80 17.49 10.87
CA PHE A 306 29.98 16.36 11.32
C PHE A 306 29.60 16.46 12.81
N ASP A 307 30.13 17.47 13.52
CA ASP A 307 29.77 17.78 14.90
C ASP A 307 28.40 18.45 14.93
N LYS A 308 27.50 17.95 15.77
CA LYS A 308 26.09 18.40 15.89
C LYS A 308 25.28 18.37 14.58
N GLN A 309 25.75 17.68 13.55
CA GLN A 309 25.08 17.56 12.26
C GLN A 309 24.90 16.10 11.85
N MET A 310 23.96 15.90 10.92
CA MET A 310 23.71 14.62 10.27
C MET A 310 24.22 14.66 8.84
N ALA A 311 24.78 13.56 8.36
CA ALA A 311 25.15 13.36 6.96
C ALA A 311 24.71 11.98 6.47
N TYR A 312 24.44 11.89 5.17
CA TYR A 312 24.11 10.62 4.52
C TYR A 312 25.24 10.22 3.58
N LEU A 313 25.92 9.12 3.88
CA LEU A 313 27.07 8.66 3.08
C LEU A 313 26.63 7.79 1.89
N GLY A 314 25.38 7.35 1.84
CA GLY A 314 24.85 6.53 0.74
C GLY A 314 24.49 5.11 1.16
N THR A 315 23.99 4.34 0.20
CA THR A 315 23.65 2.93 0.37
C THR A 315 24.85 2.05 -0.03
N ILE A 316 25.03 0.93 0.67
CA ILE A 316 25.83 -0.20 0.22
C ILE A 316 24.85 -1.32 -0.10
N GLU A 317 24.88 -1.79 -1.34
CA GLU A 317 23.98 -2.84 -1.81
C GLU A 317 24.16 -4.12 -0.98
N GLY A 318 23.05 -4.75 -0.58
CA GLY A 318 23.05 -5.91 0.30
C GLY A 318 23.19 -5.60 1.81
N GLU A 319 23.77 -4.46 2.17
CA GLU A 319 24.11 -4.15 3.57
C GLU A 319 23.18 -3.14 4.23
N GLY A 320 22.96 -1.98 3.58
CA GLY A 320 22.12 -0.93 4.16
C GLY A 320 22.57 0.49 3.84
N GLU A 321 22.03 1.43 4.59
CA GLU A 321 22.27 2.86 4.43
C GLU A 321 23.21 3.40 5.52
N ILE A 322 24.18 4.23 5.15
CA ILE A 322 25.18 4.75 6.10
C ILE A 322 24.89 6.22 6.41
N TYR A 323 24.85 6.54 7.71
CA TYR A 323 24.68 7.88 8.24
C TYR A 323 25.85 8.25 9.14
N VAL A 324 26.16 9.54 9.20
CA VAL A 324 26.93 10.12 10.31
C VAL A 324 25.97 10.99 11.10
N VAL A 325 25.92 10.83 12.42
CA VAL A 325 25.14 11.69 13.32
C VAL A 325 26.05 12.05 14.49
N ASN A 326 26.37 13.34 14.65
CA ASN A 326 27.22 13.85 15.73
C ASN A 326 28.55 13.09 15.82
N ASN A 327 29.31 13.07 14.71
CA ASN A 327 30.58 12.33 14.55
C ASN A 327 30.50 10.80 14.73
N ARG A 328 29.32 10.20 14.89
CA ARG A 328 29.17 8.74 14.99
C ARG A 328 28.58 8.17 13.72
N LEU A 329 29.18 7.07 13.25
CA LEU A 329 28.68 6.33 12.10
C LEU A 329 27.56 5.39 12.54
N TYR A 330 26.51 5.31 11.71
CA TYR A 330 25.41 4.39 11.88
C TYR A 330 25.14 3.68 10.56
N LEU A 331 24.89 2.38 10.65
CA LEU A 331 24.38 1.55 9.56
C LEU A 331 22.90 1.26 9.82
N LEU A 332 22.05 1.81 8.96
CA LEU A 332 20.65 1.53 8.92
C LEU A 332 20.41 0.27 8.08
N LYS A 333 20.09 -0.85 8.74
CA LYS A 333 19.79 -2.13 8.09
C LYS A 333 18.29 -2.29 7.89
N HIS A 334 17.88 -2.50 6.64
CA HIS A 334 16.52 -2.95 6.32
C HIS A 334 16.46 -4.46 6.51
N THR A 335 15.97 -4.91 7.67
CA THR A 335 15.99 -6.34 7.98
C THR A 335 14.87 -7.09 7.25
N SER A 336 15.02 -8.41 7.11
CA SER A 336 13.92 -9.29 6.72
C SER A 336 12.95 -9.59 7.88
N LYS A 337 13.25 -9.11 9.10
CA LYS A 337 12.47 -9.35 10.30
C LYS A 337 11.25 -8.45 10.37
N ASN A 338 10.23 -8.93 11.08
CA ASN A 338 9.05 -8.14 11.41
C ASN A 338 9.40 -7.13 12.50
N ALA A 339 8.77 -5.96 12.47
CA ALA A 339 8.81 -5.07 13.63
C ALA A 339 8.20 -5.76 14.86
N TYR A 340 8.58 -5.33 16.07
CA TYR A 340 8.19 -5.99 17.32
C TYR A 340 6.67 -6.25 17.45
N ASP A 341 5.84 -5.25 17.14
CA ASP A 341 4.37 -5.36 17.20
C ASP A 341 3.72 -5.87 15.89
N SER A 342 4.50 -6.44 14.96
CA SER A 342 4.02 -6.77 13.60
C SER A 342 3.70 -8.25 13.45
N PHE A 343 2.42 -8.55 13.23
CA PHE A 343 1.94 -9.89 12.90
C PHE A 343 1.40 -9.94 11.46
N VAL A 344 2.25 -10.42 10.55
CA VAL A 344 2.06 -10.28 9.10
C VAL A 344 0.85 -11.07 8.60
N ALA A 345 0.51 -12.18 9.25
CA ALA A 345 -0.71 -12.94 8.93
C ALA A 345 -1.96 -12.03 8.94
N ILE A 346 -2.11 -11.11 9.89
CA ILE A 346 -3.23 -10.15 9.93
C ILE A 346 -3.26 -9.29 8.65
N ALA A 347 -2.13 -8.66 8.31
CA ALA A 347 -2.04 -7.82 7.12
C ALA A 347 -2.28 -8.63 5.83
N SER A 348 -1.81 -9.87 5.78
CA SER A 348 -1.99 -10.79 4.66
C SER A 348 -3.45 -11.19 4.46
N PHE A 349 -4.17 -11.52 5.55
CA PHE A 349 -5.60 -11.83 5.48
C PHE A 349 -6.41 -10.61 5.08
N ILE A 350 -6.14 -9.44 5.66
CA ILE A 350 -6.84 -8.20 5.31
C ILE A 350 -6.70 -7.91 3.81
N THR A 351 -5.49 -7.93 3.25
CA THR A 351 -5.35 -7.64 1.82
C THR A 351 -5.90 -8.76 0.94
N SER A 352 -5.84 -10.02 1.38
CA SER A 352 -6.41 -11.15 0.65
C SER A 352 -7.93 -11.08 0.56
N TYR A 353 -8.63 -10.84 1.68
CA TYR A 353 -10.07 -10.60 1.68
C TYR A 353 -10.46 -9.38 0.83
N SER A 354 -9.71 -8.28 0.90
CA SER A 354 -9.98 -7.10 0.06
C SER A 354 -9.83 -7.40 -1.44
N ARG A 355 -8.79 -8.15 -1.84
CA ARG A 355 -8.64 -8.61 -3.23
C ARG A 355 -9.83 -9.48 -3.65
N MET A 356 -10.21 -10.44 -2.82
CA MET A 356 -11.31 -11.35 -3.15
C MET A 356 -12.67 -10.66 -3.17
N LEU A 357 -12.87 -9.58 -2.40
CA LEU A 357 -14.05 -8.72 -2.52
C LEU A 357 -14.11 -8.03 -3.89
N LEU A 358 -13.00 -7.46 -4.35
CA LEU A 358 -12.95 -6.84 -5.69
C LEU A 358 -13.18 -7.90 -6.78
N ILE A 359 -12.57 -9.08 -6.68
CA ILE A 359 -12.79 -10.18 -7.62
C ILE A 359 -14.25 -10.63 -7.62
N LYS A 360 -14.90 -10.72 -6.45
CA LYS A 360 -16.34 -11.00 -6.38
C LYS A 360 -17.16 -9.99 -7.19
N TYR A 361 -16.83 -8.70 -7.14
CA TYR A 361 -17.52 -7.69 -7.95
C TYR A 361 -17.20 -7.79 -9.43
N VAL A 362 -15.96 -8.14 -9.80
CA VAL A 362 -15.60 -8.45 -11.21
C VAL A 362 -16.43 -9.63 -11.74
N LEU A 363 -16.59 -10.70 -10.95
CA LEU A 363 -17.38 -11.86 -11.35
C LEU A 363 -18.87 -11.53 -11.49
N ILE A 364 -19.43 -10.75 -10.57
CA ILE A 364 -20.84 -10.32 -10.63
C ILE A 364 -21.08 -9.39 -11.82
N ALA A 365 -20.15 -8.47 -12.10
CA ALA A 365 -20.24 -7.60 -13.26
C ALA A 365 -20.08 -8.36 -14.58
N GLU A 366 -19.53 -9.58 -14.52
CA GLU A 366 -19.05 -10.37 -15.65
C GLU A 366 -17.83 -9.70 -16.30
N ARG A 367 -16.75 -10.46 -16.47
CA ARG A 367 -15.41 -9.92 -16.76
C ARG A 367 -15.37 -9.13 -18.07
N GLU A 368 -16.15 -9.54 -19.05
CA GLU A 368 -16.31 -8.88 -20.35
C GLU A 368 -16.91 -7.48 -20.25
N ASN A 369 -17.57 -7.13 -19.14
CA ASN A 369 -18.14 -5.81 -18.89
C ASN A 369 -17.22 -4.93 -18.05
N VAL A 370 -16.06 -5.44 -17.63
CA VAL A 370 -15.08 -4.72 -16.83
C VAL A 370 -13.94 -4.22 -17.72
N TYR A 371 -13.58 -2.95 -17.57
CA TYR A 371 -12.50 -2.30 -18.34
C TYR A 371 -11.23 -2.15 -17.51
N TYR A 372 -11.37 -1.82 -16.22
CA TYR A 372 -10.24 -1.48 -15.36
C TYR A 372 -10.55 -1.74 -13.88
N CYS A 373 -9.51 -2.00 -13.09
CA CYS A 373 -9.59 -1.96 -11.63
C CYS A 373 -8.31 -1.39 -10.99
N ASP A 374 -8.46 -0.72 -9.85
CA ASP A 374 -7.34 -0.33 -8.98
C ASP A 374 -7.75 -0.38 -7.50
N THR A 375 -7.28 -1.42 -6.82
CA THR A 375 -7.39 -1.72 -5.38
C THR A 375 -8.83 -1.88 -4.89
N ASP A 376 -9.56 -0.79 -4.84
CA ASP A 376 -10.93 -0.62 -4.39
C ASP A 376 -11.85 -0.03 -5.46
N SER A 377 -11.32 0.30 -6.64
CA SER A 377 -12.10 0.84 -7.76
C SER A 377 -12.29 -0.17 -8.90
N LEU A 378 -13.40 -0.02 -9.61
CA LEU A 378 -13.83 -0.85 -10.73
C LEU A 378 -14.48 0.05 -11.81
N VAL A 379 -14.07 -0.09 -13.07
CA VAL A 379 -14.71 0.60 -14.20
C VAL A 379 -15.46 -0.43 -15.05
N VAL A 380 -16.76 -0.22 -15.24
CA VAL A 380 -17.66 -1.13 -15.95
C VAL A 380 -18.50 -0.40 -16.99
N ASN A 381 -19.02 -1.13 -17.97
CA ASN A 381 -20.11 -0.63 -18.81
C ASN A 381 -21.47 -0.74 -18.10
N LYS A 382 -22.53 -0.36 -18.82
CA LYS A 382 -23.91 -0.38 -18.28
C LYS A 382 -24.40 -1.77 -17.87
N ILE A 383 -24.00 -2.82 -18.59
CA ILE A 383 -24.40 -4.21 -18.29
C ILE A 383 -23.77 -4.63 -16.95
N GLY A 384 -22.46 -4.44 -16.79
CA GLY A 384 -21.76 -4.76 -15.55
C GLY A 384 -22.30 -3.99 -14.35
N TYR A 385 -22.61 -2.70 -14.53
CA TYR A 385 -23.27 -1.90 -13.50
C TYR A 385 -24.65 -2.46 -13.12
N ASN A 386 -25.49 -2.79 -14.10
CA ASN A 386 -26.82 -3.33 -13.84
C ASN A 386 -26.77 -4.68 -13.10
N ASN A 387 -25.78 -5.52 -13.40
CA ASN A 387 -25.57 -6.78 -12.68
C ASN A 387 -25.21 -6.52 -11.20
N LEU A 388 -24.32 -5.57 -10.92
CA LEU A 388 -23.97 -5.15 -9.56
C LEU A 388 -25.17 -4.54 -8.81
N LEU A 389 -25.97 -3.73 -9.50
CA LEU A 389 -27.18 -3.11 -8.95
C LEU A 389 -28.24 -4.14 -8.57
N ARG A 390 -28.56 -5.08 -9.47
CA ARG A 390 -29.52 -6.18 -9.21
C ARG A 390 -29.11 -7.04 -8.01
N ASN A 391 -27.81 -7.21 -7.82
CA ASN A 391 -27.23 -7.94 -6.69
C ASN A 391 -27.10 -7.11 -5.41
N LYS A 392 -27.64 -5.88 -5.36
CA LYS A 392 -27.68 -4.99 -4.19
C LYS A 392 -26.29 -4.57 -3.66
N TYR A 393 -25.31 -4.42 -4.56
CA TYR A 393 -23.96 -3.97 -4.20
C TYR A 393 -23.69 -2.49 -4.45
N ILE A 394 -24.64 -1.74 -5.03
CA ILE A 394 -24.52 -0.28 -5.23
C ILE A 394 -25.11 0.47 -4.03
N SER A 395 -24.34 1.39 -3.42
CA SER A 395 -24.79 2.29 -2.36
C SER A 395 -23.77 3.40 -2.11
N GLU A 396 -24.25 4.64 -1.94
CA GLU A 396 -23.42 5.82 -1.63
C GLU A 396 -22.77 5.78 -0.23
N THR A 397 -23.38 5.07 0.71
CA THR A 397 -22.98 5.15 2.13
C THR A 397 -22.70 3.82 2.78
N LYS A 398 -23.17 2.70 2.22
CA LYS A 398 -22.97 1.39 2.85
C LYS A 398 -21.51 0.93 2.73
N ILE A 399 -20.89 0.63 3.86
CA ILE A 399 -19.51 0.10 3.91
C ILE A 399 -19.39 -1.19 3.08
N GLY A 400 -18.35 -1.26 2.25
CA GLY A 400 -18.09 -2.38 1.34
C GLY A 400 -18.93 -2.40 0.06
N SER A 401 -19.98 -1.58 -0.05
CA SER A 401 -20.71 -1.39 -1.32
C SER A 401 -19.96 -0.44 -2.25
N LEU A 402 -20.32 -0.49 -3.53
CA LEU A 402 -19.80 0.37 -4.59
C LEU A 402 -20.62 1.67 -4.67
N LYS A 403 -19.96 2.81 -4.67
CA LYS A 403 -20.54 4.13 -5.00
C LYS A 403 -20.11 4.55 -6.40
N ILE A 404 -20.87 5.41 -7.05
CA ILE A 404 -20.50 5.99 -8.34
C ILE A 404 -19.55 7.15 -8.08
N GLU A 405 -18.39 7.17 -8.75
CA GLU A 405 -17.46 8.29 -8.69
C GLU A 405 -17.52 9.18 -9.93
N ASP A 406 -17.69 8.58 -11.10
CA ASP A 406 -17.72 9.29 -12.38
C ASP A 406 -18.39 8.42 -13.47
N GLU A 407 -18.86 9.06 -14.54
CA GLU A 407 -19.47 8.41 -15.70
C GLU A 407 -18.93 9.06 -16.99
N GLY A 408 -18.62 8.26 -18.02
CA GLY A 408 -18.17 8.78 -19.31
C GLY A 408 -17.26 7.86 -20.11
N ILE A 409 -16.49 8.43 -21.03
CA ILE A 409 -15.62 7.67 -21.94
C ILE A 409 -14.23 7.48 -21.33
N GLY A 410 -13.67 6.28 -21.46
CA GLY A 410 -12.35 5.95 -20.92
C GLY A 410 -11.41 5.36 -21.98
N SER A 411 -10.16 5.83 -21.98
CA SER A 411 -9.05 5.26 -22.75
C SER A 411 -8.01 4.63 -21.83
N PHE A 412 -7.87 3.31 -21.87
CA PHE A 412 -6.98 2.58 -20.95
C PHE A 412 -5.73 2.07 -21.66
N TYR A 413 -4.55 2.46 -21.16
CA TYR A 413 -3.26 2.09 -21.76
C TYR A 413 -2.54 1.04 -20.92
N SER A 414 -2.36 1.30 -19.63
CA SER A 414 -1.67 0.40 -18.72
C SER A 414 -2.10 0.63 -17.26
N PRO A 415 -1.73 -0.24 -16.31
CA PRO A 415 -2.09 -0.05 -14.91
C PRO A 415 -1.65 1.32 -14.38
N LYS A 416 -2.63 2.13 -13.96
CA LYS A 416 -2.45 3.52 -13.46
C LYS A 416 -1.97 4.50 -14.54
N PHE A 417 -2.26 4.18 -15.80
CA PHE A 417 -2.15 5.07 -16.95
C PHE A 417 -3.39 4.94 -17.85
N TYR A 418 -4.33 5.88 -17.71
CA TYR A 418 -5.57 5.94 -18.48
C TYR A 418 -6.10 7.38 -18.50
N ASP A 419 -6.94 7.67 -19.49
CA ASP A 419 -7.75 8.88 -19.57
C ASP A 419 -9.20 8.51 -19.32
N PHE A 420 -9.90 9.31 -18.52
CA PHE A 420 -11.33 9.12 -18.25
C PHE A 420 -11.98 10.50 -18.27
N ASN A 421 -12.89 10.73 -19.20
CA ASN A 421 -13.38 12.06 -19.54
C ASN A 421 -12.22 13.03 -19.83
N THR A 422 -12.14 14.13 -19.08
CA THR A 422 -11.07 15.13 -19.18
C THR A 422 -9.90 14.85 -18.23
N GLU A 423 -10.02 13.84 -17.36
CA GLU A 423 -9.00 13.51 -16.36
C GLU A 423 -8.02 12.47 -16.90
N ARG A 424 -6.74 12.86 -16.91
CA ARG A 424 -5.63 11.94 -17.19
C ARG A 424 -5.04 11.40 -15.90
N LYS A 425 -5.08 10.08 -15.71
CA LYS A 425 -4.35 9.40 -14.65
C LYS A 425 -3.02 8.89 -15.17
N CYS A 426 -1.90 9.38 -14.63
CA CYS A 426 -0.58 8.83 -14.92
C CYS A 426 0.28 8.75 -13.65
N LYS A 427 0.55 7.53 -13.18
CA LYS A 427 1.18 7.34 -11.87
C LYS A 427 2.54 8.04 -11.74
N GLY A 428 2.61 8.94 -10.76
CA GLY A 428 3.84 9.62 -10.37
C GLY A 428 4.23 10.78 -11.29
N ILE A 429 3.34 11.17 -12.20
CA ILE A 429 3.43 12.42 -12.95
C ILE A 429 2.44 13.38 -12.27
N LYS A 430 2.86 14.63 -12.04
CA LYS A 430 1.97 15.65 -11.50
C LYS A 430 1.09 16.22 -12.62
N GLU A 431 -0.12 16.64 -12.28
CA GLU A 431 -1.08 17.22 -13.24
C GLU A 431 -0.53 18.49 -13.91
N ASP A 432 0.24 19.29 -13.19
CA ASP A 432 0.85 20.55 -13.65
C ASP A 432 2.21 20.36 -14.36
N SER A 433 2.62 19.11 -14.62
CA SER A 433 3.91 18.86 -15.27
C SER A 433 3.88 19.18 -16.77
N LEU A 434 4.95 19.78 -17.26
CA LEU A 434 5.08 20.12 -18.69
C LEU A 434 5.27 18.84 -19.51
N LEU A 435 4.31 18.54 -20.39
CA LEU A 435 4.42 17.47 -21.37
C LEU A 435 5.45 17.84 -22.44
N LEU A 436 6.48 17.01 -22.62
CA LEU A 436 7.52 17.22 -23.63
C LEU A 436 7.29 16.37 -24.88
N LEU A 437 6.78 15.15 -24.70
CA LEU A 437 6.55 14.19 -25.79
C LEU A 437 5.45 13.22 -25.40
N GLU A 438 4.57 12.94 -26.34
CA GLU A 438 3.59 11.86 -26.28
C GLU A 438 3.56 11.13 -27.62
N ASP A 439 3.73 9.82 -27.57
CA ASP A 439 3.54 8.91 -28.70
C ASP A 439 2.67 7.72 -28.26
N ASP A 440 2.50 6.72 -29.13
CA ASP A 440 1.69 5.52 -28.85
C ASP A 440 2.32 4.59 -27.79
N VAL A 441 3.61 4.76 -27.51
CA VAL A 441 4.41 3.88 -26.64
C VAL A 441 4.60 4.50 -25.25
N LYS A 442 4.74 5.82 -25.15
CA LYS A 442 5.15 6.51 -23.91
C LYS A 442 4.76 7.99 -23.87
N THR A 443 4.82 8.53 -22.66
CA THR A 443 4.86 9.98 -22.41
C THR A 443 6.12 10.36 -21.66
N ILE A 444 6.63 11.56 -21.94
CA ILE A 444 7.77 12.15 -21.26
C ILE A 444 7.34 13.53 -20.74
N HIS A 445 7.41 13.68 -19.42
CA HIS A 445 7.09 14.95 -18.76
C HIS A 445 8.34 15.52 -18.10
N GLN A 446 8.44 16.85 -18.12
CA GLN A 446 9.35 17.59 -17.28
C GLN A 446 8.70 17.80 -15.91
N VAL A 447 9.35 17.30 -14.87
CA VAL A 447 8.84 17.38 -13.49
C VAL A 447 9.85 18.05 -12.58
N GLU A 448 9.34 18.95 -11.75
CA GLU A 448 10.08 19.53 -10.64
C GLU A 448 10.07 18.57 -9.45
N ASN A 449 11.26 18.15 -9.05
CA ASN A 449 11.48 17.35 -7.86
C ASN A 449 12.11 18.20 -6.79
N TRP A 450 11.41 18.28 -5.67
CA TRP A 450 11.99 18.63 -4.40
C TRP A 450 13.08 17.62 -4.09
N GLN A 451 14.32 18.10 -4.02
CA GLN A 451 15.45 17.26 -3.71
C GLN A 451 15.19 16.59 -2.36
N ARG A 452 15.37 15.27 -2.30
CA ARG A 452 15.12 14.51 -1.08
C ARG A 452 16.12 14.97 -0.02
N TRP A 453 15.67 15.09 1.22
CA TRP A 453 16.52 15.39 2.38
C TRP A 453 17.80 14.54 2.40
N LYS A 454 17.73 13.22 2.13
CA LYS A 454 18.92 12.35 2.04
C LYS A 454 19.95 12.84 1.01
N THR A 455 19.49 13.34 -0.13
CA THR A 455 20.35 13.88 -1.17
C THR A 455 21.01 15.18 -0.71
N ASP A 456 20.28 16.05 -0.01
CA ASP A 456 20.84 17.27 0.61
C ASP A 456 21.90 16.93 1.65
N LEU A 457 21.61 15.98 2.54
CA LEU A 457 22.56 15.47 3.52
C LEU A 457 23.82 14.88 2.87
N SER A 458 23.70 14.19 1.74
CA SER A 458 24.86 13.66 0.99
C SER A 458 25.72 14.74 0.32
N LYS A 459 25.23 15.97 0.28
CA LYS A 459 25.95 17.15 -0.20
C LYS A 459 26.41 18.05 0.96
N GLY A 460 26.11 17.68 2.22
CA GLY A 460 26.39 18.51 3.39
C GLY A 460 25.47 19.72 3.51
N TYR A 461 24.28 19.67 2.90
CA TYR A 461 23.30 20.76 2.95
C TYR A 461 22.26 20.47 4.03
N THR A 462 22.14 21.37 5.01
CA THR A 462 21.23 21.22 6.17
C THR A 462 20.21 22.35 6.28
N ASN A 463 20.40 23.45 5.53
CA ASN A 463 19.64 24.69 5.63
C ASN A 463 19.10 25.19 4.28
N GLN A 464 19.10 24.36 3.24
CA GLN A 464 18.56 24.70 1.94
C GLN A 464 17.73 23.55 1.36
N GLN A 465 16.75 23.89 0.54
CA GLN A 465 15.89 22.95 -0.17
C GLN A 465 16.01 23.21 -1.66
N LEU A 466 16.66 22.30 -2.38
CA LEU A 466 16.88 22.45 -3.81
C LEU A 466 15.68 21.88 -4.59
N ILE A 467 15.28 22.58 -5.64
CA ILE A 467 14.33 22.08 -6.63
C ILE A 467 15.14 21.72 -7.88
N THR A 468 14.97 20.49 -8.36
CA THR A 468 15.65 19.99 -9.54
C THR A 468 14.64 19.61 -10.60
N VAL A 469 14.93 19.97 -11.84
CA VAL A 469 14.10 19.59 -12.98
C VAL A 469 14.63 18.28 -13.55
N SER A 470 13.75 17.30 -13.74
CA SER A 470 14.09 16.02 -14.39
C SER A 470 13.06 15.63 -15.42
N LYS A 471 13.45 14.80 -16.39
CA LYS A 471 12.52 14.14 -17.30
C LYS A 471 12.05 12.83 -16.69
N LYS A 472 10.74 12.60 -16.67
CA LYS A 472 10.12 11.36 -16.23
C LYS A 472 9.38 10.71 -17.39
N GLN A 473 9.70 9.45 -17.66
CA GLN A 473 9.04 8.64 -18.69
C GLN A 473 7.99 7.72 -18.05
N SER A 474 6.81 7.66 -18.66
CA SER A 474 5.75 6.69 -18.37
C SER A 474 5.42 5.89 -19.63
N ASN A 475 5.28 4.58 -19.49
CA ASN A 475 5.02 3.69 -20.64
C ASN A 475 3.52 3.40 -20.78
N LYS A 476 3.00 3.54 -22.00
CA LYS A 476 1.63 3.17 -22.38
C LYS A 476 1.49 1.67 -22.66
N ILE A 477 2.57 0.98 -23.04
CA ILE A 477 2.53 -0.43 -23.40
C ILE A 477 2.11 -1.31 -22.21
N TYR A 478 1.02 -2.06 -22.39
CA TYR A 478 0.58 -3.09 -21.47
C TYR A 478 1.48 -4.34 -21.54
N THR A 479 1.88 -4.88 -20.39
CA THR A 479 2.90 -5.95 -20.32
C THR A 479 2.58 -7.05 -19.30
N LYS A 480 1.30 -7.21 -18.92
CA LYS A 480 0.84 -8.20 -17.93
C LYS A 480 -0.03 -9.31 -18.52
N GLY A 481 -0.24 -9.32 -19.83
CA GLY A 481 -1.04 -10.30 -20.57
C GLY A 481 -0.95 -10.04 -22.07
N LYS A 482 -1.57 -10.91 -22.88
CA LYS A 482 -1.73 -10.74 -24.33
C LYS A 482 -2.93 -9.85 -24.60
N VAL A 483 -2.85 -8.94 -25.55
CA VAL A 483 -3.97 -8.09 -25.98
C VAL A 483 -4.46 -8.60 -27.32
N ASP A 484 -5.75 -8.88 -27.45
CA ASP A 484 -6.35 -9.29 -28.72
C ASP A 484 -6.67 -8.10 -29.63
N ASN A 485 -7.11 -8.36 -30.86
CA ASN A 485 -7.43 -7.32 -31.85
C ASN A 485 -8.61 -6.43 -31.45
N LYS A 486 -9.40 -6.82 -30.44
CA LYS A 486 -10.52 -6.05 -29.88
C LYS A 486 -10.13 -5.30 -28.60
N GLY A 487 -8.85 -5.36 -28.22
CA GLY A 487 -8.34 -4.74 -27.00
C GLY A 487 -8.55 -5.58 -25.73
N ASN A 488 -9.14 -6.78 -25.79
CA ASN A 488 -9.32 -7.59 -24.59
C ASN A 488 -7.98 -8.12 -24.10
N VAL A 489 -7.76 -8.00 -22.79
CA VAL A 489 -6.59 -8.55 -22.13
C VAL A 489 -6.84 -10.01 -21.79
N ILE A 490 -5.95 -10.88 -22.25
CA ILE A 490 -5.90 -12.30 -21.95
C ILE A 490 -4.70 -12.56 -21.01
N PRO A 491 -4.91 -13.13 -19.81
CA PRO A 491 -3.83 -13.54 -18.92
C PRO A 491 -2.84 -14.48 -19.61
N PHE A 492 -1.58 -14.45 -19.21
CA PHE A 492 -0.58 -15.37 -19.74
C PHE A 492 -0.79 -16.79 -19.20
N ILE A 493 -0.49 -17.81 -20.03
CA ILE A 493 -0.26 -19.17 -19.52
C ILE A 493 1.10 -19.18 -18.83
N ILE A 494 1.22 -19.92 -17.74
CA ILE A 494 2.45 -19.96 -16.95
C ILE A 494 3.69 -20.39 -17.78
N ASP A 495 3.53 -21.33 -18.70
CA ASP A 495 4.63 -21.90 -19.48
C ASP A 495 5.27 -20.86 -20.43
N ASP A 496 4.48 -19.90 -20.92
CA ASP A 496 4.96 -18.79 -21.76
C ASP A 496 5.82 -17.78 -20.95
N ILE A 497 5.74 -17.80 -19.62
CA ILE A 497 6.47 -16.86 -18.75
C ILE A 497 7.81 -17.44 -18.29
N ILE A 498 7.83 -18.75 -18.00
CA ILE A 498 9.01 -19.48 -17.48
C ILE A 498 10.04 -19.74 -18.58
N SER A 499 9.61 -19.81 -19.84
CA SER A 499 10.46 -20.04 -21.03
C SER A 499 11.25 -18.81 -21.51
N VAL A 500 11.06 -17.66 -20.86
CA VAL A 500 11.80 -16.39 -21.05
C VAL A 500 12.56 -16.11 -19.77
#